data_AF-A0A2I1GBH7-F1
#
_entry.id   AF-A0A2I1GBH7-F1
#
_cell.length_a   1.000
_cell.length_b   1.000
_cell.length_c   1.000
_cell.angle_alpha   90.00
_cell.angle_beta   90.00
_cell.angle_gamma   90.00
#
_symmetry.space_group_name_H-M   'P 1'
#
loop_
_entity.id
_entity.type
_entity.pdbx_description
1 polymer ?
#
loop_
_entity_poly.entity_id
_entity_poly.type
_entity_poly.pdbx_seq_one_letter_code
_entity_poly.pdbx_strand_id
1 'polypeptide(L)' 'MEIKIRKHPIMHKFIQKTQLKATYHSEILEWIEYDRFKNIEYLTKGGFETIYKAI' A
#
# COMPACT_ATOMS: atom_id res chain seq x y z
N MET A 1 -0.08 -6.47 -16.22
CA MET A 1 -1.24 -6.07 -15.39
C MET A 1 -0.97 -4.65 -14.93
N GLU A 2 -1.62 -3.65 -15.53
CA GLU A 2 -1.47 -2.25 -15.14
C GLU A 2 -2.61 -1.88 -14.19
N ILE A 3 -2.31 -1.79 -12.90
CA ILE A 3 -3.26 -1.26 -11.92
C ILE A 3 -3.27 0.25 -12.10
N LYS A 4 -4.38 0.78 -12.61
CA LYS A 4 -4.60 2.20 -12.89
C LYS A 4 -4.93 2.93 -11.58
N ILE A 5 -3.93 3.10 -10.74
CA ILE A 5 -3.98 3.91 -9.51
C ILE A 5 -4.32 5.33 -9.92
N ARG A 6 -5.29 5.97 -9.24
CA ARG A 6 -5.52 7.40 -9.36
C ARG A 6 -4.22 8.11 -8.99
N LYS A 7 -3.47 8.57 -10.01
CA LYS A 7 -2.05 8.98 -9.90
C LYS A 7 -1.87 10.03 -8.80
N HIS A 8 -1.46 9.61 -7.61
CA HIS A 8 -0.90 10.51 -6.60
C HIS A 8 0.62 10.55 -6.82
N PRO A 9 1.15 11.59 -7.49
CA PRO A 9 2.49 11.58 -8.09
C PRO A 9 3.61 11.34 -7.08
N ILE A 10 3.40 11.78 -5.83
CA ILE A 10 4.36 11.60 -4.73
C ILE A 10 4.46 10.12 -4.32
N MET A 11 3.33 9.43 -4.16
CA MET A 11 3.29 8.04 -3.72
C MET A 11 3.91 7.12 -4.77
N HIS A 12 3.58 7.35 -6.05
CA HIS A 12 4.11 6.55 -7.15
C HIS A 12 5.64 6.62 -7.23
N LYS A 13 6.22 7.83 -7.13
CA LYS A 13 7.68 8.00 -7.16
C LYS A 13 8.36 7.34 -5.95
N PHE A 14 7.73 7.37 -4.78
CA PHE A 14 8.25 6.71 -3.58
C PHE A 14 8.26 5.19 -3.71
N ILE A 15 7.14 4.61 -4.15
CA ILE A 15 7.00 3.17 -4.37
C ILE A 15 8.04 2.69 -5.40
N GLN A 16 8.13 3.37 -6.55
CA GLN A 16 9.10 3.01 -7.60
C GLN A 16 10.55 3.08 -7.10
N LYS A 17 10.91 4.12 -6.34
CA LYS A 17 12.25 4.24 -5.76
C LYS A 17 12.58 3.10 -4.79
N THR A 18 11.58 2.62 -4.05
CA THR A 18 11.74 1.51 -3.10
C THR A 18 11.89 0.19 -3.85
N GLN A 19 11.05 -0.06 -4.85
CA GLN A 19 11.12 -1.25 -5.71
C GLN A 19 12.45 -1.35 -6.47
N LEU A 20 12.97 -0.23 -6.99
CA LEU A 20 14.28 -0.19 -7.67
C LEU A 20 15.46 -0.53 -6.74
N LYS A 21 15.29 -0.39 -5.43
CA LYS A 21 16.30 -0.71 -4.42
C LYS A 21 16.15 -2.11 -3.82
N ALA A 22 15.03 -2.78 -4.09
CA ALA A 22 14.78 -4.12 -3.58
C ALA A 22 15.77 -5.10 -4.20
N THR A 23 16.42 -5.88 -3.36
CA THR A 23 17.35 -6.96 -3.75
C THR A 23 16.67 -8.32 -3.70
N TYR A 24 15.63 -8.46 -2.86
CA TYR A 24 14.80 -9.64 -2.74
C TYR A 24 13.34 -9.33 -3.02
N HIS A 25 12.59 -10.34 -3.50
CA HIS A 25 11.16 -10.21 -3.76
C HIS A 25 10.35 -9.80 -2.52
N SER A 26 10.78 -10.20 -1.32
CA SER A 26 10.17 -9.82 -0.04
C SER A 26 10.32 -8.34 0.32
N GLU A 27 11.20 -7.61 -0.37
CA GLU A 27 11.46 -6.18 -0.12
C GLU A 27 10.64 -5.26 -1.07
N ILE A 28 9.94 -5.84 -2.04
CA ILE A 28 9.13 -5.10 -3.00
C ILE A 28 7.89 -4.58 -2.26
N LEU A 29 7.82 -3.25 -2.14
CA LEU A 29 6.62 -2.57 -1.66
C LEU A 29 5.57 -2.57 -2.78
N GLU A 30 4.39 -3.12 -2.51
CA GLU A 30 3.24 -3.08 -3.42
C GLU A 30 2.16 -2.13 -2.92
N TRP A 31 1.56 -1.41 -3.86
CA TRP A 31 0.41 -0.55 -3.58
C TRP A 31 -0.87 -1.24 -4.05
N ILE A 32 -1.84 -1.33 -3.15
CA ILE A 32 -3.17 -1.89 -3.40
C ILE A 32 -4.17 -0.75 -3.23
N GLU A 33 -4.97 -0.51 -4.26
CA GLU A 33 -6.06 0.48 -4.21
C GLU A 33 -7.04 0.13 -3.09
N TYR A 34 -7.49 1.15 -2.36
CA TYR A 34 -8.36 0.96 -1.19
C TYR A 34 -9.69 0.26 -1.52
N ASP A 35 -10.23 0.52 -2.71
CA ASP A 35 -11.48 -0.06 -3.20
C ASP A 35 -11.41 -1.58 -3.47
N ARG A 36 -10.21 -2.16 -3.49
CA ARG A 36 -10.01 -3.61 -3.65
C ARG A 36 -10.22 -4.38 -2.35
N PHE A 37 -10.15 -3.71 -1.21
CA PHE A 37 -10.33 -4.32 0.10
C PHE A 37 -11.81 -4.55 0.40
N LYS A 38 -12.12 -5.71 0.99
CA LYS A 38 -13.45 -6.10 1.48
C LYS A 38 -13.40 -6.39 2.98
N ASN A 39 -14.57 -6.44 3.61
CA ASN A 39 -14.72 -6.78 5.03
C ASN A 39 -13.77 -5.96 5.92
N ILE A 40 -13.74 -4.65 5.70
CA ILE A 40 -12.86 -3.74 6.43
C ILE A 40 -13.39 -3.62 7.87
N GLU A 41 -12.59 -4.09 8.82
CA GLU A 41 -12.91 -4.12 10.25
C GLU A 41 -11.88 -3.27 11.01
N TYR A 42 -12.35 -2.45 11.95
CA TYR A 42 -11.47 -1.74 12.85
C TYR A 42 -10.76 -2.72 13.79
N LEU A 43 -9.44 -2.60 13.90
CA LEU A 43 -8.65 -3.43 14.80
C LEU A 43 -8.29 -2.68 16.08
N THR A 44 -7.63 -1.53 15.96
CA THR A 44 -7.20 -0.73 17.12
C THR A 44 -6.76 0.67 16.68
N LYS A 45 -6.56 1.57 17.64
CA LYS A 45 -5.96 2.89 17.44
C LYS A 45 -4.71 2.99 18.29
N GLY A 46 -3.57 3.19 17.63
CA GLY A 46 -2.28 3.44 18.27
C GLY A 46 -2.05 4.94 18.54
N GLY A 47 -0.83 5.29 18.96
CA GLY A 47 -0.47 6.68 19.26
C GLY A 47 -0.52 7.62 18.05
N PHE A 48 -0.26 7.11 16.85
CA PHE A 48 -0.18 7.92 15.63
C PHE A 48 -1.21 7.53 14.55
N GLU A 49 -1.79 6.34 14.63
CA GLU A 49 -2.56 5.77 13.51
C GLU A 49 -3.71 4.87 13.97
N THR A 50 -4.65 4.64 13.06
CA THR A 50 -5.77 3.70 13.21
C THR A 50 -5.52 2.49 12.33
N ILE A 51 -5.58 1.29 12.92
CA ILE A 51 -5.32 0.02 12.25
C ILE A 51 -6.64 -0.65 11.89
N TYR A 52 -6.75 -1.09 10.65
CA TYR A 52 -7.87 -1.86 10.13
C TYR A 52 -7.39 -3.20 9.58
N LYS A 53 -8.25 -4.21 9.64
CA LYS A 53 -8.09 -5.50 8.98
C LYS A 53 -9.01 -5.53 7.76
N ALA A 54 -8.54 -6.07 6.64
CA ALA A 54 -9.36 -6.27 5.44
C ALA A 54 -8.92 -7.53 4.68
N ILE A 55 -9.79 -8.01 3.78
CA ILE A 55 -9.57 -9.17 2.88
C ILE A 55 -9.56 -8.70 1.43
#